data_AF-A0A370EPC0-F1
#
_entry.id   AF-A0A370EPC0-F1
#
_cell.length_a   1.000
_cell.length_b   1.000
_cell.length_c   1.000
_cell.angle_alpha   90.00
_cell.angle_beta   90.00
_cell.angle_gamma   90.00
#
_symmetry.space_group_name_H-M   'P 1'
#
loop_
_entity.id
_entity.type
_entity.pdbx_description
1 polymer ?
#
loop_
_entity_poly.entity_id
_entity_poly.type
_entity_poly.pdbx_seq_one_letter_code
_entity_poly.pdbx_strand_id
1 'polypeptide(L)'
;MKYICCLPFLLIVFSSFSQDMEHISEMDTIFLILPQNDDFKEVELNFKDFKLGYIGSKKHGTNQYSFSDQSGNQRISLNTQDDSTSPYMVKNNITVKSRAFLKKHKNSIVTLKSIEQYGYRKLFYETLNIKNRNLHKYYVINEADLKKETMILRLTHPYSFE
;
A
#
# COMPACT_ATOMS: atom_id res chain seq x y z
N MET A 1 7.15 -41.71 15.04
CA MET A 1 7.96 -40.50 14.80
C MET A 1 7.90 -40.12 13.33
N LYS A 2 7.41 -38.92 13.02
CA LYS A 2 7.86 -38.09 11.88
C LYS A 2 7.18 -36.73 12.01
N TYR A 3 7.86 -35.83 12.73
CA TYR A 3 7.55 -34.41 12.71
C TYR A 3 7.81 -33.90 11.29
N ILE A 4 6.76 -33.58 10.53
CA ILE A 4 6.92 -32.72 9.35
C ILE A 4 6.77 -31.29 9.85
N CYS A 5 7.89 -30.82 10.37
CA CYS A 5 8.21 -29.44 10.67
C CYS A 5 8.35 -28.68 9.35
N CYS A 6 7.24 -28.14 8.82
CA CYS A 6 7.28 -27.21 7.69
C CYS A 6 6.36 -26.00 7.91
N LEU A 7 6.24 -25.54 9.16
CA LEU A 7 5.48 -24.32 9.47
C LEU A 7 6.21 -23.38 10.45
N PRO A 8 7.39 -22.86 10.06
CA PRO A 8 7.74 -21.52 10.52
C PRO A 8 8.27 -20.57 9.43
N PHE A 9 8.34 -20.98 8.16
CA PHE A 9 9.05 -20.19 7.14
C PHE A 9 8.27 -18.98 6.58
N LEU A 10 6.95 -18.92 6.79
CA LEU A 10 6.11 -17.80 6.32
C LEU A 10 6.07 -16.62 7.29
N LEU A 11 6.47 -16.82 8.55
CA LEU A 11 6.52 -15.78 9.58
C LEU A 11 7.88 -15.05 9.64
N ILE A 12 8.96 -15.65 9.15
CA ILE A 12 10.32 -15.10 9.25
C ILE A 12 10.59 -13.98 8.22
N VAL A 13 9.79 -13.86 7.16
CA VAL A 13 10.04 -12.82 6.14
C VAL A 13 9.65 -11.42 6.64
N PHE A 14 8.83 -11.30 7.68
CA PHE A 14 8.37 -9.99 8.20
C PHE A 14 9.13 -9.46 9.42
N SER A 15 10.02 -10.25 10.04
CA SER A 15 10.75 -9.83 11.25
C SER A 15 11.99 -8.98 11.00
N SER A 16 12.31 -8.68 9.73
CA SER A 16 13.51 -7.92 9.37
C SER A 16 13.28 -6.94 8.22
N PHE A 17 12.07 -6.37 8.12
CA PHE A 17 11.88 -5.13 7.37
C PHE A 17 12.39 -3.96 8.21
N SER A 18 13.72 -3.87 8.38
CA SER A 18 14.33 -2.56 8.59
C SER A 18 14.45 -1.96 7.19
N GLN A 19 13.36 -1.35 6.72
CA GLN A 19 13.45 -0.57 5.49
C GLN A 19 14.22 0.69 5.84
N ASP A 20 15.36 0.91 5.22
CA ASP A 20 16.02 2.19 5.38
C ASP A 20 15.16 3.28 4.71
N MET A 21 14.85 4.35 5.45
CA MET A 21 14.12 5.50 4.88
C MET A 21 14.93 6.15 3.78
N GLU A 22 16.26 6.13 3.89
CA GLU A 22 17.16 6.64 2.84
C GLU A 22 16.95 5.87 1.54
N HIS A 23 16.94 4.54 1.59
CA HIS A 23 16.69 3.73 0.40
C HIS A 23 15.28 3.94 -0.18
N ILE A 24 14.26 4.12 0.66
CA ILE A 24 12.90 4.42 0.18
C ILE A 24 12.85 5.74 -0.59
N SER A 25 13.59 6.76 -0.14
CA SER A 25 13.63 8.08 -0.79
C SER A 25 14.27 8.05 -2.19
N GLU A 26 15.14 7.08 -2.47
CA GLU A 26 15.83 6.94 -3.76
C GLU A 26 15.02 6.17 -4.81
N MET A 27 13.86 5.60 -4.44
CA MET A 27 13.14 4.69 -5.30
C MET A 27 12.25 5.41 -6.30
N ASP A 28 12.41 5.15 -7.60
CA ASP A 28 11.50 5.69 -8.62
C ASP A 28 10.04 5.21 -8.48
N THR A 29 9.83 4.07 -7.82
CA THR A 29 8.51 3.44 -7.68
C THR A 29 8.30 2.92 -6.27
N ILE A 30 7.15 3.29 -5.68
CA ILE A 30 6.71 2.92 -4.35
C ILE A 30 5.52 1.98 -4.45
N PHE A 31 5.58 0.84 -3.77
CA PHE A 31 4.47 -0.11 -3.66
C PHE A 31 3.89 -0.07 -2.26
N LEU A 32 2.62 0.31 -2.13
CA LEU A 32 1.90 0.37 -0.86
C LEU A 32 1.06 -0.90 -0.71
N ILE A 33 1.29 -1.68 0.35
CA ILE A 33 0.40 -2.78 0.71
C ILE A 33 -0.66 -2.25 1.67
N LEU A 34 -1.92 -2.25 1.22
CA LEU A 34 -3.06 -1.70 1.95
C LEU A 34 -4.20 -2.73 2.07
N PRO A 35 -5.01 -2.65 3.14
CA PRO A 35 -6.24 -3.43 3.25
C PRO A 35 -7.22 -3.07 2.13
N GLN A 36 -8.24 -3.88 1.94
CA GLN A 36 -9.31 -3.61 0.98
C GLN A 36 -10.65 -3.82 1.68
N ASN A 37 -11.63 -2.97 1.35
CA ASN A 37 -13.03 -3.23 1.64
C ASN A 37 -13.77 -3.36 0.31
N ASP A 38 -14.59 -4.39 0.13
CA ASP A 38 -15.37 -4.57 -1.10
C ASP A 38 -16.69 -3.79 -1.08
N ASP A 39 -17.08 -3.30 0.11
CA ASP A 39 -18.32 -2.59 0.34
C ASP A 39 -18.14 -1.08 0.32
N PHE A 40 -19.23 -0.37 0.01
CA PHE A 40 -19.34 1.09 0.10
C PHE A 40 -19.42 1.60 1.55
N LYS A 41 -18.95 0.82 2.51
CA LYS A 41 -18.88 1.20 3.92
C LYS A 41 -17.48 1.69 4.23
N GLU A 42 -17.35 2.87 4.80
CA GLU A 42 -16.05 3.34 5.28
C GLU A 42 -15.60 2.50 6.49
N VAL A 43 -14.33 2.10 6.47
CA VAL A 43 -13.64 1.43 7.58
C VAL A 43 -12.49 2.32 8.01
N GLU A 44 -12.33 2.47 9.32
CA GLU A 44 -11.24 3.25 9.91
C GLU A 44 -10.34 2.35 10.76
N LEU A 45 -9.03 2.48 10.56
CA LEU A 45 -8.00 1.92 11.42
C LEU A 45 -7.26 3.05 12.13
N ASN A 46 -7.16 2.95 13.45
CA ASN A 46 -6.48 3.93 14.29
C ASN A 46 -5.07 3.43 14.63
N PHE A 47 -4.08 4.27 14.36
CA PHE A 47 -2.68 4.07 14.72
C PHE A 47 -2.23 5.16 15.69
N LYS A 48 -1.06 5.00 16.31
CA LYS A 48 -0.55 5.94 17.32
C LYS A 48 -0.58 7.40 16.85
N ASP A 49 -0.11 7.66 15.63
CA ASP A 49 0.10 9.04 15.14
C ASP A 49 -0.79 9.40 13.94
N PHE A 50 -1.62 8.48 13.44
CA PHE A 50 -2.48 8.71 12.28
C PHE A 50 -3.71 7.79 12.25
N LYS A 51 -4.65 8.11 11.36
CA LYS A 51 -5.80 7.28 11.02
C LYS A 51 -5.74 6.88 9.55
N LEU A 52 -6.16 5.64 9.27
CA LEU A 52 -6.41 5.17 7.91
C LEU A 52 -7.92 4.97 7.74
N GLY A 53 -8.57 5.87 7.00
CA GLY A 53 -9.91 5.65 6.46
C GLY A 53 -9.83 5.00 5.08
N TYR A 54 -10.64 3.98 4.81
CA TYR A 54 -10.73 3.39 3.48
C TYR A 54 -12.14 2.90 3.17
N ILE A 55 -12.52 3.04 1.91
CA ILE A 55 -13.81 2.63 1.36
C ILE A 55 -13.58 2.03 -0.02
N GLY A 56 -14.33 0.99 -0.36
CA GLY A 56 -14.26 0.41 -1.69
C GLY A 56 -15.61 0.27 -2.37
N SER A 57 -15.56 -0.22 -3.59
CA SER A 57 -16.73 -0.53 -4.39
C SER A 57 -16.43 -1.70 -5.29
N LYS A 58 -17.01 -2.86 -4.96
CA LYS A 58 -16.95 -4.03 -5.84
C LYS A 58 -17.56 -3.76 -7.22
N LYS A 59 -18.60 -2.91 -7.29
CA LYS A 59 -19.30 -2.58 -8.55
C LYS A 59 -18.40 -1.84 -9.54
N HIS A 60 -17.50 -1.00 -9.04
CA HIS A 60 -16.64 -0.15 -9.86
C HIS A 60 -15.15 -0.51 -9.76
N GLY A 61 -14.82 -1.53 -8.96
CA GLY A 61 -13.47 -1.95 -8.65
C GLY A 61 -12.61 -0.85 -8.03
N THR A 62 -13.23 0.16 -7.41
CA THR A 62 -12.50 1.33 -6.87
C THR A 62 -12.25 1.18 -5.39
N ASN A 63 -11.06 1.60 -4.93
CA ASN A 63 -10.82 1.85 -3.51
C ASN A 63 -10.26 3.24 -3.31
N GLN A 64 -10.76 3.91 -2.29
CA GLN A 64 -10.24 5.19 -1.79
C GLN A 64 -9.64 4.96 -0.42
N TYR A 65 -8.45 5.52 -0.22
CA TYR A 65 -7.70 5.49 1.04
C TYR A 65 -7.43 6.92 1.49
N SER A 66 -7.47 7.14 2.80
CA SER A 66 -7.20 8.42 3.44
C SER A 66 -6.32 8.20 4.66
N PHE A 67 -5.07 8.65 4.60
CA PHE A 67 -4.20 8.76 5.77
C PHE A 67 -4.36 10.16 6.33
N SER A 68 -4.70 10.32 7.61
CA SER A 68 -4.74 11.64 8.24
C SER A 68 -4.04 11.64 9.59
N ASP A 69 -3.54 12.79 10.03
CA ASP A 69 -3.24 12.95 11.46
C ASP A 69 -4.52 12.74 12.30
N GLN A 70 -4.33 12.65 13.62
CA GLN A 70 -5.42 12.50 14.58
C GLN A 70 -6.41 13.68 14.56
N SER A 71 -5.95 14.87 14.16
CA SER A 71 -6.79 16.07 14.04
C SER A 71 -7.58 16.15 12.73
N GLY A 72 -7.23 15.36 11.72
CA GLY A 72 -7.78 15.43 10.37
C GLY A 72 -7.26 16.58 9.51
N ASN A 73 -6.34 17.41 10.02
CA ASN A 73 -5.89 18.63 9.35
C ASN A 73 -4.95 18.31 8.17
N GLN A 74 -3.98 17.42 8.40
CA GLN A 74 -3.13 16.91 7.34
C GLN A 74 -3.65 15.56 6.86
N ARG A 75 -3.88 15.44 5.55
CA ARG A 75 -4.43 14.24 4.94
C ARG A 75 -3.77 13.89 3.61
N ILE A 76 -3.55 12.60 3.36
CA ILE A 76 -3.15 12.05 2.06
C ILE A 76 -4.28 11.15 1.56
N SER A 77 -4.76 11.41 0.34
CA SER A 77 -5.73 10.55 -0.32
C SER A 77 -5.10 9.77 -1.46
N LEU A 78 -5.40 8.48 -1.54
CA LEU A 78 -5.06 7.60 -2.64
C LEU A 78 -6.33 7.06 -3.25
N ASN A 79 -6.42 7.04 -4.57
CA ASN A 79 -7.51 6.42 -5.30
C ASN A 79 -6.96 5.33 -6.21
N THR A 80 -7.59 4.16 -6.16
CA THR A 80 -7.27 3.00 -7.00
C THR A 80 -8.52 2.57 -7.73
N GLN A 81 -8.34 1.94 -8.88
CA GLN A 81 -9.44 1.42 -9.68
C GLN A 81 -9.00 0.12 -10.34
N ASP A 82 -9.92 -0.82 -10.51
CA ASP A 82 -9.71 -2.07 -11.23
C ASP A 82 -10.14 -1.91 -12.69
N ASP A 83 -9.17 -1.96 -13.59
CA ASP A 83 -9.32 -1.87 -15.05
C ASP A 83 -10.36 -2.87 -15.61
N SER A 84 -10.60 -3.99 -14.92
CA SER A 84 -11.52 -5.03 -15.39
C SER A 84 -13.01 -4.69 -15.17
N THR A 85 -13.32 -3.68 -14.35
CA THR A 85 -14.70 -3.36 -13.93
C THR A 85 -15.13 -1.92 -14.19
N SER A 86 -14.19 -1.03 -14.50
CA SER A 86 -14.50 0.38 -14.75
C SER A 86 -14.56 0.72 -16.23
N PRO A 87 -15.69 1.24 -16.74
CA PRO A 87 -15.77 1.74 -18.10
C PRO A 87 -15.15 3.15 -18.27
N TYR A 88 -14.67 3.79 -17.21
CA TYR A 88 -14.47 5.25 -17.21
C TYR A 88 -13.04 5.80 -17.10
N MET A 89 -11.95 5.08 -16.79
CA MET A 89 -10.55 5.56 -17.02
C MET A 89 -9.42 4.60 -16.59
N VAL A 90 -8.24 4.84 -17.22
CA VAL A 90 -6.84 4.35 -17.12
C VAL A 90 -6.56 2.84 -17.00
N LYS A 91 -6.24 2.22 -18.15
CA LYS A 91 -5.73 0.85 -18.34
C LYS A 91 -4.28 0.62 -17.87
N ASN A 92 -3.90 1.06 -16.67
CA ASN A 92 -2.49 1.02 -16.22
C ASN A 92 -2.24 0.10 -15.02
N ASN A 93 -3.19 -0.76 -14.68
CA ASN A 93 -2.92 -1.81 -13.72
C ASN A 93 -2.05 -2.91 -14.33
N ILE A 94 -1.15 -3.45 -13.53
CA ILE A 94 -0.21 -4.48 -13.97
C ILE A 94 -0.46 -5.74 -13.17
N THR A 95 -0.76 -6.85 -13.86
CA THR A 95 -0.81 -8.17 -13.23
C THR A 95 0.57 -8.80 -13.21
N VAL A 96 1.02 -9.23 -12.03
CA VAL A 96 2.35 -9.83 -11.84
C VAL A 96 2.27 -11.12 -11.04
N LYS A 97 3.27 -12.01 -11.19
CA LYS A 97 3.42 -13.19 -10.34
C LYS A 97 3.88 -12.78 -8.94
N SER A 98 3.06 -13.01 -7.91
CA SER A 98 3.24 -12.46 -6.58
C SER A 98 4.59 -12.81 -5.97
N ARG A 99 4.97 -14.10 -5.96
CA ARG A 99 6.24 -14.56 -5.35
C ARG A 99 7.48 -13.94 -5.98
N ALA A 100 7.54 -13.93 -7.31
CA ALA A 100 8.69 -13.40 -8.05
C ALA A 100 8.82 -11.89 -7.85
N PHE A 101 7.69 -11.18 -7.87
CA PHE A 101 7.64 -9.75 -7.64
C PHE A 101 8.10 -9.39 -6.23
N LEU A 102 7.52 -9.99 -5.19
CA LEU A 102 7.85 -9.69 -3.80
C LEU A 102 9.34 -9.95 -3.51
N LYS A 103 9.93 -10.99 -4.10
CA LYS A 103 11.36 -11.27 -3.98
C LYS A 103 12.23 -10.15 -4.59
N LYS A 104 11.82 -9.63 -5.75
CA LYS A 104 12.55 -8.59 -6.49
C LYS A 104 12.41 -7.20 -5.88
N HIS A 105 11.21 -6.87 -5.39
CA HIS A 105 10.84 -5.52 -4.96
C HIS A 105 10.70 -5.37 -3.44
N LYS A 106 11.20 -6.32 -2.64
CA LYS A 106 11.08 -6.33 -1.17
C LYS A 106 11.44 -5.00 -0.50
N ASN A 107 12.42 -4.28 -1.04
CA ASN A 107 12.90 -3.03 -0.44
C ASN A 107 11.99 -1.83 -0.76
N SER A 108 11.18 -1.93 -1.82
CA SER A 108 10.27 -0.88 -2.34
C SER A 108 8.85 -0.96 -1.80
N ILE A 109 8.59 -1.95 -0.94
CA ILE A 109 7.25 -2.29 -0.48
C ILE A 109 7.02 -1.67 0.89
N VAL A 110 6.21 -0.63 0.94
CA VAL A 110 5.80 0.00 2.19
C VAL A 110 4.53 -0.68 2.69
N THR A 111 4.57 -1.15 3.94
CA THR A 111 3.42 -1.76 4.62
C THR A 111 2.81 -0.81 5.65
N LEU A 112 1.59 -1.06 6.12
CA LEU A 112 1.02 -0.30 7.24
C LEU A 112 1.91 -0.35 8.49
N LYS A 113 2.54 -1.49 8.76
CA LYS A 113 3.50 -1.62 9.86
C LYS A 113 4.72 -0.71 9.67
N SER A 114 5.23 -0.57 8.44
CA SER A 114 6.31 0.38 8.14
C SER A 114 5.85 1.82 8.39
N ILE A 115 4.64 2.18 7.94
CA ILE A 115 4.07 3.53 8.13
C ILE A 115 3.92 3.84 9.62
N GLU A 116 3.41 2.90 10.41
CA GLU A 116 3.30 3.02 11.87
C GLU A 116 4.66 3.15 12.55
N GLN A 117 5.66 2.38 12.12
CA GLN A 117 6.99 2.39 12.70
C GLN A 117 7.74 3.71 12.43
N TYR A 118 7.67 4.24 11.21
CA TYR A 118 8.39 5.48 10.84
C TYR A 118 7.61 6.75 11.13
N GLY A 119 6.29 6.65 11.25
CA GLY A 119 5.37 7.78 11.31
C GLY A 119 4.96 8.23 9.90
N TYR A 120 3.65 8.38 9.68
CA TYR A 120 3.10 8.72 8.36
C TYR A 120 3.67 10.05 7.81
N ARG A 121 3.88 11.04 8.68
CA ARG A 121 4.41 12.35 8.30
C ARG A 121 5.84 12.25 7.77
N LYS A 122 6.71 11.58 8.53
CA LYS A 122 8.10 11.35 8.15
C LYS A 122 8.19 10.57 6.84
N LEU A 123 7.37 9.54 6.67
CA LEU A 123 7.38 8.77 5.43
C LEU A 123 6.89 9.59 4.24
N PHE A 124 5.68 10.12 4.29
CA PHE A 124 5.06 10.68 3.10
C PHE A 124 5.53 12.11 2.80
N TYR A 125 5.62 12.97 3.81
CA TYR A 125 5.93 14.38 3.59
C TYR A 125 7.44 14.64 3.54
N GLU A 126 8.21 14.00 4.41
CA GLU A 126 9.66 14.25 4.52
C GLU A 126 10.46 13.32 3.59
N THR A 127 10.16 12.02 3.57
CA THR A 127 10.96 11.03 2.82
C THR A 127 10.53 10.93 1.35
N LEU A 128 9.23 10.74 1.10
CA LEU A 128 8.68 10.59 -0.26
C LEU A 128 8.31 11.92 -0.93
N ASN A 129 8.42 13.03 -0.19
CA ASN A 129 8.10 14.38 -0.64
C ASN A 129 6.79 14.42 -1.47
N ILE A 130 5.68 13.99 -0.86
CA ILE A 130 4.39 13.74 -1.54
C ILE A 130 3.85 14.96 -2.30
N LYS A 131 4.33 16.17 -1.99
CA LYS A 131 4.01 17.41 -2.71
C LYS A 131 4.58 17.43 -4.13
N ASN A 132 5.72 16.79 -4.36
CA ASN A 132 6.28 16.58 -5.69
C ASN A 132 5.68 15.31 -6.34
N ARG A 133 4.52 15.46 -6.96
CA ARG A 133 3.73 14.35 -7.52
C ARG A 133 4.42 13.54 -8.62
N ASN A 134 5.48 14.08 -9.23
CA ASN A 134 6.21 13.43 -10.31
C ASN A 134 7.48 12.71 -9.83
N LEU A 135 7.80 12.81 -8.54
CA LEU A 135 9.04 12.23 -7.99
C LEU A 135 9.01 10.70 -8.00
N HIS A 136 7.87 10.11 -7.67
CA HIS A 136 7.70 8.67 -7.57
C HIS A 136 6.45 8.20 -8.29
N LYS A 137 6.48 6.99 -8.84
CA LYS A 137 5.29 6.25 -9.26
C LYS A 137 4.73 5.47 -8.08
N TYR A 138 3.42 5.48 -7.91
CA TYR A 138 2.77 4.81 -6.78
C TYR A 138 1.85 3.70 -7.25
N TYR A 139 2.00 2.53 -6.65
CA TYR A 139 1.07 1.43 -6.83
C TYR A 139 0.53 0.97 -5.48
N VAL A 140 -0.76 0.65 -5.43
CA VAL A 140 -1.38 -0.03 -4.30
C VAL A 140 -1.53 -1.51 -4.63
N ILE A 141 -1.15 -2.35 -3.68
CA ILE A 141 -1.33 -3.80 -3.69
C ILE A 141 -2.30 -4.12 -2.57
N ASN A 142 -3.36 -4.86 -2.89
CA ASN A 142 -4.32 -5.28 -1.88
C ASN A 142 -3.69 -6.40 -1.06
N GLU A 143 -3.71 -6.28 0.26
CA GLU A 143 -3.05 -7.24 1.16
C GLU A 143 -3.54 -8.69 0.93
N ALA A 144 -4.82 -8.85 0.59
CA ALA A 144 -5.40 -10.15 0.25
C ALA A 144 -4.78 -10.80 -1.00
N ASP A 145 -4.24 -10.00 -1.94
CA ASP A 145 -3.61 -10.50 -3.17
C ASP A 145 -2.23 -11.11 -2.91
N LEU A 146 -1.59 -10.82 -1.77
CA LEU A 146 -0.25 -11.34 -1.43
C LEU A 146 -0.22 -12.86 -1.30
N LYS A 147 -1.37 -13.48 -0.99
CA LYS A 147 -1.53 -14.94 -0.85
C LYS A 147 -1.85 -15.63 -2.19
N LYS A 148 -2.20 -14.86 -3.23
CA LYS A 148 -2.58 -15.36 -4.54
C LYS A 148 -1.33 -15.64 -5.38
N GLU A 149 -1.47 -16.46 -6.42
CA GLU A 149 -0.38 -16.72 -7.39
C GLU A 149 0.02 -15.44 -8.15
N THR A 150 -0.99 -14.64 -8.50
CA THR A 150 -0.84 -13.34 -9.15
C THR A 150 -1.49 -12.24 -8.33
N MET A 151 -0.95 -11.04 -8.43
CA MET A 151 -1.50 -9.84 -7.81
C MET A 151 -1.55 -8.69 -8.81
N ILE A 152 -2.44 -7.73 -8.53
CA ILE A 152 -2.66 -6.56 -9.35
C ILE A 152 -1.97 -5.37 -8.68
N LEU A 153 -1.07 -4.72 -9.41
CA LEU A 153 -0.48 -3.45 -9.04
C LEU A 153 -1.43 -2.35 -9.53
N ARG A 154 -2.10 -1.66 -8.61
CA ARG A 154 -3.09 -0.64 -8.95
C ARG A 154 -2.44 0.74 -8.95
N LEU A 155 -2.33 1.37 -10.11
CA LEU A 155 -1.71 2.69 -10.21
C LEU A 155 -2.51 3.70 -9.37
N THR A 156 -1.82 4.54 -8.62
CA THR A 156 -2.44 5.64 -7.88
C THR A 156 -1.62 6.91 -7.99
N HIS A 157 -2.27 8.03 -7.74
CA HIS A 157 -1.63 9.34 -7.63
C HIS A 157 -2.00 9.90 -6.26
N PRO A 158 -1.05 10.03 -5.33
CA PRO A 158 -1.33 10.57 -4.01
C PRO A 158 -1.64 12.07 -4.07
N TYR A 159 -2.59 12.49 -3.25
CA TYR A 159 -2.96 13.90 -3.08
C TYR A 159 -2.90 14.28 -1.61
N SER A 160 -2.05 15.24 -1.25
CA SER A 160 -1.98 15.81 0.11
C SER A 160 -2.88 17.03 0.27
N PHE A 161 -3.49 17.15 1.44
CA PHE A 161 -4.26 18.29 1.94
C PHE A 161 -3.62 18.75 3.26
N GLU A 162 -3.51 20.06 3.45
CA GLU A 162 -2.94 20.74 4.62
C GLU A 162 -3.83 21.90 5.04
#